data_AF-A0A5M5D4G3-F1
#
_entry.id   AF-A0A5M5D4G3-F1
#
_cell.length_a   1.000
_cell.length_b   1.000
_cell.length_c   1.000
_cell.angle_alpha   90.00
_cell.angle_beta   90.00
_cell.angle_gamma   90.00
#
_symmetry.space_group_name_H-M   'P 1'
#
loop_
_entity.id
_entity.type
_entity.pdbx_description
1 polymer ?
#
loop_
_entity_poly.entity_id
_entity_poly.type
_entity_poly.pdbx_seq_one_letter_code
_entity_poly.pdbx_strand_id
1 'polypeptide(L)'
;MANKKIDGGNPERGWGMVLPGFFSEDIRIDNHAANGRSSKSFISEGRWEKVISKVKKGDYVFIQFGHNDEKADSTRHTDPGSTFDENLRRYVNETRAKGGIPVLFNSIVRRNFVQPKDDAIAKDVRRTPGEKEQPKEGTVLFDTHGAYLDAPRNVAKELGVTFIDMNKITHDLVQGLGPVESKKLFMFVEPNQVPAFPKGREDNTHLNVYGARTIAGLAVDAIGKEIPELAKYIRQFDYVVAQDGSGDFFTVQEAINVVPDFRKDVRTTILIRKGTYKEKLIIPESKINISLIGEDGAILTYDGFANKKNVFGENMGTSGSSSCYIYAPDFYAENITFENSSGPVGQAVACFVSADRVYFKNCRFLGFQDTLYTYSKQSRQYYEDCYIEGTVDFIFGWSTAVFNRCHIHSKRDGYVTAPSTDKGKKYGYVFYDCKLTAEPEATKVYLSRPWRPYAQAVFIRCELGKHILPVGWNNWGKKENENTVFYAEYESRGEGANPKARAAFSQQLKNLQGYEITTVLAGEDGWGPVADGNKLITVKR
;
A
#
# COMPACT_ATOMS: atom_id res chain seq x y z
N MET A 1 6.72 7.90 -20.17
CA MET A 1 7.22 8.03 -18.78
C MET A 1 6.55 9.12 -17.95
N ALA A 2 6.20 10.27 -18.52
CA ALA A 2 5.94 11.48 -17.72
C ALA A 2 4.68 11.43 -16.84
N ASN A 3 4.72 12.23 -15.76
CA ASN A 3 3.57 12.50 -14.92
C ASN A 3 2.44 13.14 -15.75
N LYS A 4 1.20 12.79 -15.40
CA LYS A 4 -0.02 13.26 -16.04
C LYS A 4 -0.90 13.94 -15.00
N LYS A 5 -1.63 14.96 -15.43
CA LYS A 5 -2.59 15.62 -14.56
C LYS A 5 -3.79 14.70 -14.34
N ILE A 6 -4.39 14.79 -13.16
CA ILE A 6 -5.52 13.96 -12.72
C ILE A 6 -6.86 14.71 -12.75
N ASP A 7 -6.86 15.97 -13.19
CA ASP A 7 -8.07 16.80 -13.26
C ASP A 7 -9.12 16.20 -14.21
N GLY A 8 -10.39 16.37 -13.85
CA GLY A 8 -11.53 15.87 -14.63
C GLY A 8 -11.57 14.34 -14.79
N GLY A 9 -10.94 13.59 -13.87
CA GLY A 9 -10.90 12.12 -13.92
C GLY A 9 -10.01 11.56 -15.02
N ASN A 10 -9.04 12.32 -15.52
CA ASN A 10 -8.14 11.90 -16.59
C ASN A 10 -7.41 10.57 -16.25
N PRO A 11 -7.65 9.47 -17.00
CA PRO A 11 -7.02 8.18 -16.74
C PRO A 11 -5.63 8.04 -17.40
N GLU A 12 -5.15 9.03 -18.15
CA GLU A 12 -3.87 8.96 -18.83
C GLU A 12 -2.72 8.90 -17.81
N ARG A 13 -1.79 7.93 -17.96
CA ARG A 13 -0.64 7.77 -17.08
C ARG A 13 0.63 7.47 -17.88
N GLY A 14 1.76 7.99 -17.43
CA GLY A 14 3.06 7.54 -17.92
C GLY A 14 3.55 6.36 -17.10
N TRP A 15 4.17 5.36 -17.71
CA TRP A 15 4.71 4.21 -16.96
C TRP A 15 5.75 4.61 -15.88
N GLY A 16 6.52 5.68 -16.10
CA GLY A 16 7.44 6.24 -15.10
C GLY A 16 6.73 6.92 -13.91
N MET A 17 5.48 7.36 -14.08
CA MET A 17 4.66 7.96 -13.02
C MET A 17 4.23 6.91 -11.98
N VAL A 18 4.00 5.67 -12.41
CA VAL A 18 3.54 4.56 -11.55
C VAL A 18 4.68 3.65 -11.07
N LEU A 19 5.90 3.92 -11.53
CA LEU A 19 7.10 3.17 -11.16
C LEU A 19 7.38 3.11 -9.64
N PRO A 20 7.11 4.16 -8.84
CA PRO A 20 7.30 4.10 -7.38
C PRO A 20 6.58 2.93 -6.70
N GLY A 21 5.41 2.52 -7.21
CA GLY A 21 4.64 1.41 -6.65
C GLY A 21 5.24 0.01 -6.89
N PHE A 22 6.42 -0.07 -7.51
CA PHE A 22 7.14 -1.32 -7.78
C PHE A 22 8.44 -1.51 -6.98
N PHE A 23 8.77 -0.58 -6.07
CA PHE A 23 9.98 -0.65 -5.27
C PHE A 23 9.65 -0.51 -3.77
N SER A 24 10.53 -1.04 -2.91
CA SER A 24 10.50 -0.74 -1.48
C SER A 24 10.90 0.70 -1.23
N GLU A 25 10.59 1.19 -0.03
CA GLU A 25 10.88 2.56 0.40
C GLU A 25 12.37 2.90 0.49
N ASP A 26 13.24 1.88 0.44
CA ASP A 26 14.69 2.07 0.32
C ASP A 26 15.09 2.74 -1.00
N ILE A 27 14.19 2.77 -1.99
CA ILE A 27 14.39 3.40 -3.28
C ILE A 27 13.43 4.58 -3.44
N ARG A 28 14.02 5.76 -3.69
CA ARG A 28 13.26 6.96 -4.06
C ARG A 28 13.34 7.17 -5.57
N ILE A 29 12.18 7.29 -6.21
CA ILE A 29 12.06 7.66 -7.63
C ILE A 29 11.68 9.14 -7.76
N ASP A 30 12.48 9.92 -8.50
CA ASP A 30 12.19 11.31 -8.88
C ASP A 30 11.94 11.37 -10.40
N ASN A 31 10.67 11.33 -10.82
CA ASN A 31 10.31 11.27 -12.25
C ASN A 31 10.35 12.66 -12.91
N HIS A 32 11.39 12.91 -13.70
CA HIS A 32 11.56 14.15 -14.47
C HIS A 32 11.12 14.07 -15.92
N ALA A 33 10.54 12.95 -16.35
CA ALA A 33 10.09 12.81 -17.72
C ALA A 33 9.02 13.84 -18.08
N ALA A 34 9.09 14.37 -19.31
CA ALA A 34 8.20 15.42 -19.78
C ALA A 34 7.62 15.07 -21.16
N ASN A 35 6.28 15.02 -21.26
CA ASN A 35 5.64 14.72 -22.55
C ASN A 35 5.93 15.81 -23.58
N GLY A 36 6.03 15.40 -24.85
CA GLY A 36 6.22 16.28 -26.00
C GLY A 36 7.65 16.79 -26.19
N ARG A 37 8.61 16.37 -25.36
CA ARG A 37 10.01 16.78 -25.47
C ARG A 37 10.83 15.74 -26.23
N SER A 38 11.77 16.21 -27.03
CA SER A 38 12.81 15.40 -27.65
C SER A 38 14.09 15.44 -26.81
N SER A 39 15.10 14.66 -27.18
CA SER A 39 16.44 14.72 -26.60
C SER A 39 17.04 16.13 -26.68
N LYS A 40 16.78 16.86 -27.77
CA LYS A 40 17.22 18.25 -27.96
C LYS A 40 16.42 19.24 -27.12
N SER A 41 15.09 19.18 -27.21
CA SER A 41 14.25 20.19 -26.56
C SER A 41 14.29 20.06 -25.03
N PHE A 42 14.53 18.86 -24.50
CA PHE A 42 14.70 18.65 -23.06
C PHE A 42 15.95 19.36 -22.50
N ILE A 43 17.04 19.43 -23.29
CA ILE A 43 18.22 20.23 -22.98
C ILE A 43 17.89 21.73 -23.14
N SER A 44 17.40 22.15 -24.30
CA SER A 44 17.22 23.59 -24.56
C SER A 44 16.18 24.26 -23.64
N GLU A 45 15.24 23.50 -23.08
CA GLU A 45 14.26 23.98 -22.10
C GLU A 45 14.81 24.03 -20.65
N GLY A 46 16.07 23.69 -20.41
CA GLY A 46 16.64 23.70 -19.06
C GLY A 46 16.20 22.53 -18.18
N ARG A 47 15.63 21.46 -18.76
CA ARG A 47 15.08 20.34 -17.99
C ARG A 47 16.16 19.36 -17.58
N TRP A 48 17.14 19.14 -18.45
CA TRP A 48 18.28 18.29 -18.12
C TRP A 48 19.10 18.85 -16.97
N GLU A 49 19.30 20.17 -16.96
CA GLU A 49 20.00 20.91 -15.92
C GLU A 49 19.35 20.67 -14.55
N LYS A 50 18.01 20.62 -14.49
CA LYS A 50 17.26 20.30 -13.27
C LYS A 50 17.44 18.87 -12.80
N VAL A 51 17.62 17.92 -13.72
CA VAL A 51 17.91 16.52 -13.39
C VAL A 51 19.32 16.42 -12.85
N ILE A 52 20.30 16.87 -13.63
CA ILE A 52 21.72 16.68 -13.32
C ILE A 52 22.17 17.50 -12.10
N SER A 53 21.49 18.59 -11.76
CA SER A 53 21.73 19.32 -10.51
C SER A 53 21.37 18.52 -9.26
N LYS A 54 20.51 17.50 -9.38
CA LYS A 54 20.05 16.66 -8.27
C LYS A 54 20.79 15.33 -8.15
N VAL A 55 21.40 14.85 -9.24
CA VAL A 55 22.10 13.56 -9.29
C VAL A 55 23.24 13.54 -8.29
N LYS A 56 23.28 12.48 -7.48
CA LYS A 56 24.34 12.17 -6.53
C LYS A 56 25.06 10.89 -6.94
N LYS A 57 26.24 10.68 -6.35
CA LYS A 57 27.02 9.46 -6.53
C LYS A 57 26.18 8.24 -6.14
N GLY A 58 26.03 7.28 -7.05
CA GLY A 58 25.26 6.05 -6.86
C GLY A 58 23.81 6.12 -7.35
N ASP A 59 23.30 7.30 -7.73
CA ASP A 59 21.96 7.41 -8.30
C ASP A 59 21.90 6.78 -9.69
N TYR A 60 20.87 5.98 -9.96
CA TYR A 60 20.57 5.53 -11.32
C TYR A 60 19.79 6.59 -12.09
N VAL A 61 20.19 6.86 -13.33
CA VAL A 61 19.50 7.82 -14.21
C VAL A 61 18.97 7.10 -15.44
N PHE A 62 17.67 6.88 -15.48
CA PHE A 62 16.98 6.24 -16.58
C PHE A 62 16.66 7.25 -17.68
N ILE A 63 17.18 7.03 -18.88
CA ILE A 63 17.13 7.97 -20.00
C ILE A 63 16.41 7.30 -21.18
N GLN A 64 15.28 7.87 -21.61
CA GLN A 64 14.49 7.38 -22.74
C GLN A 64 14.03 8.55 -23.62
N PHE A 65 14.38 8.50 -24.91
CA PHE A 65 13.96 9.47 -25.94
C PHE A 65 13.63 8.76 -27.26
N GLY A 66 13.33 9.51 -28.32
CA GLY A 66 13.06 9.01 -29.68
C GLY A 66 11.67 9.38 -30.20
N HIS A 67 10.64 9.42 -29.34
CA HIS A 67 9.25 9.68 -29.76
C HIS A 67 9.02 11.05 -30.41
N ASN A 68 9.66 12.11 -29.89
CA ASN A 68 9.48 13.47 -30.38
C ASN A 68 10.68 13.95 -31.23
N ASP A 69 11.77 13.21 -31.19
CA ASP A 69 13.00 13.44 -31.95
C ASP A 69 12.79 13.26 -33.46
N GLU A 70 11.87 12.36 -33.83
CA GLU A 70 11.45 12.10 -35.22
C GLU A 70 10.49 13.11 -35.83
N LYS A 71 10.08 14.15 -35.08
CA LYS A 71 9.10 15.14 -35.56
C LYS A 71 9.79 16.18 -36.42
N ALA A 72 9.19 16.53 -37.56
CA ALA A 72 9.71 17.53 -38.50
C ALA A 72 9.90 18.95 -37.92
N ASP A 73 9.39 19.23 -36.72
CA ASP A 73 9.62 20.49 -36.01
C ASP A 73 11.11 20.64 -35.67
N SER A 74 11.79 21.59 -36.32
CA SER A 74 13.23 21.86 -36.15
C SER A 74 13.67 22.16 -34.71
N THR A 75 12.75 22.60 -33.83
CA THR A 75 13.05 22.83 -32.41
C THR A 75 13.17 21.52 -31.63
N ARG A 76 12.67 20.42 -32.19
CA ARG A 76 12.64 19.09 -31.58
C ARG A 76 13.45 18.06 -32.36
N HIS A 77 13.48 18.16 -33.69
CA HIS A 77 14.09 17.19 -34.59
C HIS A 77 15.56 16.95 -34.28
N THR A 78 15.97 15.68 -34.31
CA THR A 78 17.37 15.24 -34.22
C THR A 78 17.56 13.95 -35.00
N ASP A 79 18.66 13.78 -35.71
CA ASP A 79 18.87 12.61 -36.58
C ASP A 79 19.64 11.47 -35.87
N PRO A 80 19.17 10.20 -35.97
CA PRO A 80 19.90 9.03 -35.49
C PRO A 80 21.27 8.91 -36.16
N GLY A 81 22.28 8.48 -35.41
CA GLY A 81 23.67 8.41 -35.87
C GLY A 81 24.41 9.75 -35.87
N SER A 82 23.74 10.86 -35.54
CA SER A 82 24.36 12.18 -35.40
C SER A 82 23.83 12.92 -34.17
N THR A 83 23.02 13.97 -34.34
CA THR A 83 22.57 14.87 -33.27
C THR A 83 21.76 14.17 -32.18
N PHE A 84 21.02 13.10 -32.51
CA PHE A 84 20.32 12.30 -31.50
C PHE A 84 21.32 11.55 -30.60
N ASP A 85 22.26 10.84 -31.22
CA ASP A 85 23.30 10.07 -30.53
C ASP A 85 24.22 10.98 -29.71
N GLU A 86 24.56 12.17 -30.22
CA GLU A 86 25.32 13.19 -29.49
C GLU A 86 24.59 13.65 -28.21
N ASN A 87 23.28 13.87 -28.27
CA ASN A 87 22.50 14.18 -27.07
C ASN A 87 22.49 13.01 -26.08
N LEU A 88 22.33 11.77 -26.55
CA LEU A 88 22.40 10.58 -25.68
C LEU A 88 23.78 10.44 -25.01
N ARG A 89 24.86 10.63 -25.77
CA ARG A 89 26.23 10.65 -25.22
C ARG A 89 26.39 11.75 -24.17
N ARG A 90 25.83 12.95 -24.41
CA ARG A 90 25.83 14.04 -23.43
C ARG A 90 25.13 13.65 -22.13
N TYR A 91 23.91 13.10 -22.20
CA TYR A 91 23.18 12.63 -21.02
C TYR A 91 23.96 11.60 -20.20
N VAL A 92 24.57 10.62 -20.87
CA VAL A 92 25.39 9.59 -20.23
C VAL A 92 26.63 10.18 -19.56
N ASN A 93 27.38 11.01 -20.29
CA ASN A 93 28.65 11.56 -19.81
C ASN A 93 28.44 12.53 -18.64
N GLU A 94 27.43 13.40 -18.71
CA GLU A 94 27.12 14.32 -17.62
C GLU A 94 26.62 13.58 -16.37
N THR A 95 25.84 12.50 -16.55
CA THR A 95 25.44 11.62 -15.43
C THR A 95 26.67 11.02 -14.73
N ARG A 96 27.61 10.46 -15.50
CA ARG A 96 28.86 9.90 -14.96
C ARG A 96 29.71 10.96 -14.27
N ALA A 97 29.76 12.18 -14.80
CA ALA A 97 30.49 13.29 -14.19
C ALA A 97 29.96 13.65 -12.79
N LYS A 98 28.69 13.35 -12.48
CA LYS A 98 28.09 13.48 -11.13
C LYS A 98 28.25 12.23 -10.26
N GLY A 99 28.87 11.16 -10.78
CA GLY A 99 28.95 9.86 -10.12
C GLY A 99 27.66 9.03 -10.20
N GLY A 100 26.69 9.45 -11.01
CA GLY A 100 25.48 8.68 -11.28
C GLY A 100 25.75 7.51 -12.26
N ILE A 101 24.80 6.58 -12.32
CA ILE A 101 24.83 5.38 -13.14
C ILE A 101 23.77 5.51 -14.24
N PRO A 102 24.16 5.89 -15.47
CA PRO A 102 23.21 6.05 -16.56
C PRO A 102 22.73 4.70 -17.09
N VAL A 103 21.43 4.64 -17.42
CA VAL A 103 20.80 3.48 -18.07
C VAL A 103 19.99 3.99 -19.24
N LEU A 104 20.26 3.46 -20.44
CA LEU A 104 19.59 3.88 -21.66
C LEU A 104 18.42 2.95 -21.98
N PHE A 105 17.32 3.55 -22.41
CA PHE A 105 16.12 2.86 -22.85
C PHE A 105 15.77 3.36 -24.25
N ASN A 106 15.31 2.47 -25.13
CA ASN A 106 14.60 2.91 -26.33
C ASN A 106 13.12 3.13 -26.03
N SER A 107 12.41 3.72 -27.00
CA SER A 107 11.00 4.09 -26.86
C SER A 107 10.06 2.87 -26.81
N ILE A 108 9.03 2.90 -25.95
CA ILE A 108 7.95 1.89 -25.98
C ILE A 108 7.25 1.88 -27.34
N VAL A 109 6.69 0.73 -27.73
CA VAL A 109 5.95 0.57 -28.99
C VAL A 109 4.70 1.44 -29.01
N ARG A 110 4.31 1.93 -30.20
CA ARG A 110 2.99 2.53 -30.42
C ARG A 110 2.03 1.46 -30.92
N ARG A 111 0.75 1.53 -30.53
CA ARG A 111 -0.27 0.66 -31.11
C ARG A 111 -0.50 1.07 -32.58
N ASN A 112 -0.07 0.20 -33.51
CA ASN A 112 -0.14 0.48 -34.94
C ASN A 112 -0.27 -0.83 -35.73
N PHE A 113 -1.48 -1.37 -35.73
CA PHE A 113 -1.78 -2.62 -36.42
C PHE A 113 -2.10 -2.37 -37.90
N VAL A 114 -1.35 -3.03 -38.77
CA VAL A 114 -1.41 -2.88 -40.23
C VAL A 114 -1.70 -4.21 -40.92
N GLN A 115 -2.18 -4.17 -42.16
CA GLN A 115 -2.35 -5.37 -42.97
C GLN A 115 -1.01 -5.79 -43.58
N PRO A 116 -0.69 -7.10 -43.68
CA PRO A 116 0.62 -7.59 -44.15
C PRO A 116 1.05 -7.19 -45.58
N LYS A 117 0.17 -6.58 -46.38
CA LYS A 117 0.39 -6.26 -47.80
C LYS A 117 0.14 -4.79 -48.15
N ASP A 118 0.07 -3.92 -47.14
CA ASP A 118 -0.24 -2.52 -47.36
C ASP A 118 1.05 -1.75 -47.71
N ASP A 119 1.21 -1.30 -48.96
CA ASP A 119 2.39 -0.54 -49.40
C ASP A 119 2.53 0.80 -48.64
N ALA A 120 1.46 1.24 -47.95
CA ALA A 120 1.46 2.35 -47.02
C ALA A 120 2.11 2.05 -45.65
N ILE A 121 2.51 0.79 -45.36
CA ILE A 121 3.16 0.38 -44.10
C ILE A 121 4.39 1.26 -43.78
N ALA A 122 5.12 1.73 -44.79
CA ALA A 122 6.30 2.58 -44.60
C ALA A 122 5.97 4.02 -44.17
N LYS A 123 4.70 4.45 -44.20
CA LYS A 123 4.26 5.81 -43.87
C LYS A 123 3.24 5.79 -42.74
N ASP A 124 3.66 6.27 -41.57
CA ASP A 124 2.74 6.60 -40.49
C ASP A 124 1.87 7.80 -40.92
N VAL A 125 0.64 7.56 -41.39
CA VAL A 125 -0.27 8.62 -41.88
C VAL A 125 -0.54 9.71 -40.83
N ARG A 126 -0.32 9.41 -39.53
CA ARG A 126 -0.35 10.41 -38.44
C ARG A 126 0.77 11.45 -38.55
N ARG A 127 1.75 11.25 -39.43
CA ARG A 127 2.87 12.14 -39.74
C ARG A 127 2.68 12.92 -41.04
N THR A 128 1.68 12.60 -41.86
CA THR A 128 1.38 13.33 -43.09
C THR A 128 0.37 14.45 -42.81
N PRO A 129 0.74 15.73 -42.92
CA PRO A 129 -0.21 16.81 -42.73
C PRO A 129 -1.34 16.73 -43.78
N GLY A 130 -2.57 16.53 -43.32
CA GLY A 130 -3.77 16.54 -44.20
C GLY A 130 -4.37 15.17 -44.52
N GLU A 131 -3.69 14.05 -44.24
CA GLU A 131 -4.29 12.71 -44.35
C GLU A 131 -5.19 12.43 -43.14
N LYS A 132 -6.47 12.09 -43.41
CA LYS A 132 -7.49 11.83 -42.37
C LYS A 132 -7.90 10.36 -42.28
N GLU A 133 -7.71 9.58 -43.33
CA GLU A 133 -8.06 8.15 -43.32
C GLU A 133 -6.92 7.36 -42.68
N GLN A 134 -7.18 6.81 -41.50
CA GLN A 134 -6.28 5.83 -40.90
C GLN A 134 -6.36 4.52 -41.69
N PRO A 135 -5.25 3.78 -41.88
CA PRO A 135 -5.27 2.48 -42.54
C PRO A 135 -6.25 1.56 -41.82
N LYS A 136 -6.91 0.67 -42.56
CA LYS A 136 -7.74 -0.37 -41.95
C LYS A 136 -6.86 -1.22 -41.05
N GLU A 137 -7.24 -1.26 -39.77
CA GLU A 137 -6.50 -2.00 -38.76
C GLU A 137 -6.34 -3.48 -39.15
N GLY A 138 -5.10 -3.95 -39.20
CA GLY A 138 -4.77 -5.36 -39.50
C GLY A 138 -4.39 -6.15 -38.25
N THR A 139 -3.51 -7.14 -38.41
CA THR A 139 -3.11 -8.06 -37.31
C THR A 139 -1.61 -8.02 -37.01
N VAL A 140 -0.82 -7.32 -37.83
CA VAL A 140 0.63 -7.18 -37.64
C VAL A 140 0.91 -5.84 -37.00
N LEU A 141 1.61 -5.84 -35.86
CA LEU A 141 2.04 -4.63 -35.18
C LEU A 141 3.29 -4.07 -35.85
N PHE A 142 3.16 -2.91 -36.48
CA PHE A 142 4.27 -2.24 -37.16
C PHE A 142 4.85 -1.13 -36.30
N ASP A 143 6.14 -1.23 -36.00
CA ASP A 143 6.87 -0.19 -35.27
C ASP A 143 7.17 1.01 -36.18
N THR A 144 7.01 2.23 -35.66
CA THR A 144 7.16 3.45 -36.44
C THR A 144 8.40 4.27 -36.07
N HIS A 145 9.22 3.84 -35.11
CA HIS A 145 10.36 4.60 -34.60
C HIS A 145 11.63 4.39 -35.43
N GLY A 146 11.72 3.37 -36.28
CA GLY A 146 12.85 3.17 -37.20
C GLY A 146 14.22 3.21 -36.51
N ALA A 147 15.18 3.95 -37.08
CA ALA A 147 16.55 4.03 -36.55
C ALA A 147 16.67 4.63 -35.13
N TYR A 148 15.63 5.29 -34.61
CA TYR A 148 15.60 5.77 -33.21
C TYR A 148 15.53 4.62 -32.20
N LEU A 149 15.19 3.39 -32.62
CA LEU A 149 15.26 2.21 -31.75
C LEU A 149 16.68 1.72 -31.52
N ASP A 150 17.52 1.81 -32.56
CA ASP A 150 18.88 1.28 -32.56
C ASP A 150 19.88 2.27 -31.96
N ALA A 151 19.67 3.58 -32.16
CA ALA A 151 20.57 4.61 -31.65
C ALA A 151 20.87 4.50 -30.13
N PRO A 152 19.87 4.36 -29.22
CA PRO A 152 20.15 4.21 -27.80
C PRO A 152 20.93 2.91 -27.48
N ARG A 153 20.67 1.83 -28.21
CA ARG A 153 21.42 0.56 -28.07
C ARG A 153 22.88 0.72 -28.50
N ASN A 154 23.10 1.38 -29.64
CA ASN A 154 24.43 1.61 -30.19
C ASN A 154 25.26 2.51 -29.27
N VAL A 155 24.69 3.62 -28.80
CA VAL A 155 25.34 4.51 -27.83
C VAL A 155 25.60 3.79 -26.51
N ALA A 156 24.67 2.94 -26.05
CA ALA A 156 24.87 2.16 -24.83
C ALA A 156 26.05 1.19 -24.95
N LYS A 157 26.16 0.51 -26.09
CA LYS A 157 27.28 -0.38 -26.41
C LYS A 157 28.60 0.40 -26.52
N GLU A 158 28.60 1.54 -27.21
CA GLU A 158 29.77 2.41 -27.37
C GLU A 158 30.31 2.86 -26.01
N LEU A 159 29.43 3.32 -25.11
CA LEU A 159 29.84 3.90 -23.83
C LEU A 159 29.91 2.87 -22.70
N GLY A 160 29.55 1.61 -22.94
CA GLY A 160 29.52 0.55 -21.92
C GLY A 160 28.53 0.87 -20.79
N VAL A 161 27.30 1.23 -21.12
CA VAL A 161 26.21 1.45 -20.15
C VAL A 161 25.10 0.43 -20.36
N THR A 162 24.33 0.15 -19.30
CA THR A 162 23.18 -0.76 -19.39
C THR A 162 22.15 -0.23 -20.36
N PHE A 163 21.64 -1.13 -21.22
CA PHE A 163 20.57 -0.84 -22.17
C PHE A 163 19.35 -1.73 -21.89
N ILE A 164 18.16 -1.13 -21.84
CA ILE A 164 16.89 -1.85 -21.71
C ILE A 164 16.05 -1.62 -22.95
N ASP A 165 15.74 -2.72 -23.65
CA ASP A 165 14.97 -2.73 -24.89
C ASP A 165 13.47 -2.72 -24.63
N MET A 166 12.96 -1.57 -24.17
CA MET A 166 11.53 -1.39 -23.92
C MET A 166 10.69 -1.54 -25.17
N ASN A 167 11.22 -1.19 -26.35
CA ASN A 167 10.47 -1.37 -27.59
C ASN A 167 10.14 -2.84 -27.81
N LYS A 168 11.16 -3.72 -27.80
CA LYS A 168 10.94 -5.15 -27.99
C LYS A 168 9.97 -5.73 -26.95
N ILE A 169 10.20 -5.44 -25.68
CA ILE A 169 9.38 -5.97 -24.58
C ILE A 169 7.91 -5.56 -24.75
N THR A 170 7.66 -4.30 -25.12
CA THR A 170 6.30 -3.79 -25.27
C THR A 170 5.67 -4.16 -26.62
N HIS A 171 6.47 -4.33 -27.68
CA HIS A 171 6.03 -4.86 -28.98
C HIS A 171 5.53 -6.28 -28.83
N ASP A 172 6.31 -7.17 -28.20
CA ASP A 172 5.94 -8.57 -27.98
C ASP A 172 4.60 -8.66 -27.21
N LEU A 173 4.41 -7.84 -26.17
CA LEU A 173 3.13 -7.73 -25.44
C LEU A 173 1.98 -7.29 -26.35
N VAL A 174 2.12 -6.14 -27.01
CA VAL A 174 1.02 -5.54 -27.78
C VAL A 174 0.66 -6.44 -28.98
N GLN A 175 1.65 -7.00 -29.67
CA GLN A 175 1.45 -7.96 -30.75
C GLN A 175 0.74 -9.22 -30.26
N GLY A 176 1.11 -9.74 -29.08
CA GLY A 176 0.48 -10.92 -28.49
C GLY A 176 -0.98 -10.69 -28.09
N LEU A 177 -1.33 -9.50 -27.61
CA LEU A 177 -2.72 -9.11 -27.33
C LEU A 177 -3.55 -8.90 -28.60
N GLY A 178 -2.89 -8.59 -29.73
CA GLY A 178 -3.57 -8.26 -30.98
C GLY A 178 -4.34 -6.93 -30.92
N PRO A 179 -5.05 -6.58 -32.01
CA PRO A 179 -5.70 -5.26 -32.12
C PRO A 179 -6.79 -5.04 -31.06
N VAL A 180 -7.63 -6.03 -30.76
CA VAL A 180 -8.78 -5.82 -29.87
C VAL A 180 -8.34 -5.64 -28.41
N GLU A 181 -7.63 -6.62 -27.85
CA GLU A 181 -7.30 -6.60 -26.41
C GLU A 181 -6.27 -5.53 -26.06
N SER A 182 -5.36 -5.19 -26.98
CA SER A 182 -4.36 -4.15 -26.73
C SER A 182 -4.96 -2.78 -26.46
N LYS A 183 -6.18 -2.48 -26.93
CA LYS A 183 -6.86 -1.19 -26.64
C LYS A 183 -6.96 -0.90 -25.14
N LYS A 184 -7.05 -1.95 -24.30
CA LYS A 184 -7.09 -1.83 -22.83
C LYS A 184 -5.86 -1.16 -22.24
N LEU A 185 -4.72 -1.18 -22.92
CA LEU A 185 -3.49 -0.52 -22.47
C LEU A 185 -3.48 0.98 -22.78
N PHE A 186 -4.23 1.41 -23.77
CA PHE A 186 -4.14 2.74 -24.36
C PHE A 186 -5.36 3.60 -24.02
N MET A 187 -5.31 4.86 -24.45
CA MET A 187 -6.34 5.85 -24.17
C MET A 187 -7.51 5.69 -25.14
N PHE A 188 -8.42 4.78 -24.81
CA PHE A 188 -9.72 4.59 -25.47
C PHE A 188 -10.82 4.95 -24.47
N VAL A 189 -11.42 6.12 -24.66
CA VAL A 189 -12.44 6.70 -23.78
C VAL A 189 -13.68 7.00 -24.62
N GLU A 190 -14.82 6.44 -24.23
CA GLU A 190 -16.09 6.74 -24.88
C GLU A 190 -16.57 8.18 -24.57
N PRO A 191 -17.32 8.82 -25.49
CA PRO A 191 -17.91 10.13 -25.23
C PRO A 191 -18.73 10.18 -23.93
N ASN A 192 -18.66 11.32 -23.25
CA ASN A 192 -19.39 11.62 -22.01
C ASN A 192 -19.11 10.70 -20.80
N GLN A 193 -18.06 9.88 -20.83
CA GLN A 193 -17.68 9.04 -19.68
C GLN A 193 -16.70 9.74 -18.72
N VAL A 194 -15.77 10.53 -19.27
CA VAL A 194 -14.72 11.19 -18.49
C VAL A 194 -14.79 12.70 -18.73
N PRO A 195 -14.95 13.54 -17.68
CA PRO A 195 -15.02 14.99 -17.84
C PRO A 195 -13.83 15.62 -18.57
N ALA A 196 -12.62 15.07 -18.41
CA ALA A 196 -11.44 15.51 -19.15
C ALA A 196 -11.51 15.23 -20.67
N PHE A 197 -12.36 14.30 -21.10
CA PHE A 197 -12.55 13.89 -22.50
C PHE A 197 -14.04 13.83 -22.85
N PRO A 198 -14.77 14.96 -22.88
CA PRO A 198 -16.22 14.96 -23.08
C PRO A 198 -16.63 14.37 -24.44
N LYS A 199 -15.78 14.51 -25.46
CA LYS A 199 -15.99 13.94 -26.80
C LYS A 199 -15.44 12.51 -26.96
N GLY A 200 -14.99 11.90 -25.87
CA GLY A 200 -14.19 10.67 -25.92
C GLY A 200 -12.78 10.95 -26.43
N ARG A 201 -11.98 9.89 -26.53
CA ARG A 201 -10.61 9.91 -27.05
C ARG A 201 -10.24 8.51 -27.54
N GLU A 202 -9.71 8.43 -28.76
CA GLU A 202 -9.01 7.25 -29.25
C GLU A 202 -7.55 7.64 -29.52
N ASP A 203 -6.64 7.11 -28.71
CA ASP A 203 -5.23 7.44 -28.77
C ASP A 203 -4.38 6.19 -28.53
N ASN A 204 -3.68 5.82 -29.60
CA ASN A 204 -2.84 4.62 -29.72
C ASN A 204 -1.38 4.80 -29.22
N THR A 205 -1.06 5.96 -28.64
CA THR A 205 0.30 6.30 -28.19
C THR A 205 0.36 6.44 -26.67
N HIS A 206 -0.67 7.02 -26.06
CA HIS A 206 -0.70 7.28 -24.62
C HIS A 206 -1.38 6.13 -23.87
N LEU A 207 -0.83 5.80 -22.71
CA LEU A 207 -1.33 4.74 -21.85
C LEU A 207 -2.39 5.29 -20.89
N ASN A 208 -3.37 4.46 -20.57
CA ASN A 208 -4.25 4.67 -19.42
C ASN A 208 -3.58 4.12 -18.14
N VAL A 209 -4.29 4.12 -17.01
CA VAL A 209 -3.79 3.59 -15.72
C VAL A 209 -3.31 2.14 -15.85
N TYR A 210 -4.16 1.25 -16.40
CA TYR A 210 -3.84 -0.16 -16.57
C TYR A 210 -2.61 -0.35 -17.45
N GLY A 211 -2.57 0.28 -18.63
CA GLY A 211 -1.42 0.18 -19.51
C GLY A 211 -0.14 0.74 -18.90
N ALA A 212 -0.20 1.84 -18.16
CA ALA A 212 0.97 2.38 -17.48
C ALA A 212 1.52 1.40 -16.44
N ARG A 213 0.65 0.74 -15.66
CA ARG A 213 1.02 -0.27 -14.67
C ARG A 213 1.59 -1.52 -15.34
N THR A 214 0.97 -2.03 -16.39
CA THR A 214 1.48 -3.19 -17.16
C THR A 214 2.88 -2.91 -17.72
N ILE A 215 3.07 -1.76 -18.38
CA ILE A 215 4.34 -1.40 -19.01
C ILE A 215 5.42 -1.13 -17.96
N ALA A 216 5.07 -0.52 -16.83
CA ALA A 216 6.00 -0.32 -15.72
C ALA A 216 6.42 -1.64 -15.07
N GLY A 217 5.51 -2.61 -14.91
CA GLY A 217 5.86 -3.95 -14.42
C GLY A 217 6.90 -4.64 -15.31
N LEU A 218 6.68 -4.61 -16.63
CA LEU A 218 7.64 -5.14 -17.61
C LEU A 218 8.99 -4.41 -17.57
N ALA A 219 8.97 -3.08 -17.41
CA ALA A 219 10.19 -2.29 -17.26
C ALA A 219 10.96 -2.70 -16.00
N VAL A 220 10.27 -2.90 -14.88
CA VAL A 220 10.86 -3.28 -13.60
C VAL A 220 11.45 -4.68 -13.63
N ASP A 221 10.80 -5.63 -14.30
CA ASP A 221 11.34 -6.97 -14.49
C ASP A 221 12.65 -6.92 -15.31
N ALA A 222 12.68 -6.12 -16.37
CA ALA A 222 13.88 -5.90 -17.17
C ALA A 222 14.99 -5.18 -16.37
N ILE A 223 14.63 -4.16 -15.57
CA ILE A 223 15.56 -3.48 -14.67
C ILE A 223 16.15 -4.47 -13.67
N GLY A 224 15.34 -5.32 -13.04
CA GLY A 224 15.82 -6.31 -12.07
C GLY A 224 16.75 -7.34 -12.69
N LYS A 225 16.52 -7.72 -13.96
CA LYS A 225 17.40 -8.64 -14.70
C LYS A 225 18.75 -8.01 -15.04
N GLU A 226 18.75 -6.77 -15.54
CA GLU A 226 19.96 -6.09 -16.00
C GLU A 226 20.73 -5.39 -14.86
N ILE A 227 20.06 -5.12 -13.72
CA ILE A 227 20.60 -4.39 -12.57
C ILE A 227 20.24 -5.14 -11.27
N PRO A 228 20.97 -6.24 -10.93
CA PRO A 228 20.68 -7.05 -9.76
C PRO A 228 20.65 -6.28 -8.42
N GLU A 229 21.41 -5.19 -8.32
CA GLU A 229 21.40 -4.31 -7.14
C GLU A 229 20.04 -3.64 -6.91
N LEU A 230 19.27 -3.36 -7.96
CA LEU A 230 17.91 -2.84 -7.84
C LEU A 230 16.89 -3.96 -7.62
N ALA A 231 17.18 -5.19 -8.08
CA ALA A 231 16.26 -6.32 -7.99
C ALA A 231 15.82 -6.66 -6.56
N LYS A 232 16.72 -6.50 -5.57
CA LYS A 232 16.43 -6.75 -4.15
C LYS A 232 15.39 -5.79 -3.55
N TYR A 233 15.18 -4.64 -4.19
CA TYR A 233 14.20 -3.63 -3.77
C TYR A 233 12.89 -3.71 -4.55
N ILE A 234 12.78 -4.54 -5.60
CA ILE A 234 11.54 -4.67 -6.35
C ILE A 234 10.46 -5.31 -5.46
N ARG A 235 9.27 -4.70 -5.45
CA ARG A 235 8.07 -5.17 -4.77
C ARG A 235 6.90 -5.15 -5.75
N GLN A 236 6.26 -6.29 -5.95
CA GLN A 236 5.11 -6.42 -6.84
C GLN A 236 3.86 -6.54 -5.98
N PHE A 237 2.84 -5.75 -6.33
CA PHE A 237 1.54 -5.75 -5.68
C PHE A 237 0.47 -5.89 -6.75
N ASP A 238 -0.62 -6.59 -6.43
CA ASP A 238 -1.76 -6.73 -7.34
C ASP A 238 -2.39 -5.37 -7.64
N TYR A 239 -2.51 -4.52 -6.62
CA TYR A 239 -3.02 -3.15 -6.73
C TYR A 239 -2.21 -2.14 -5.91
N VAL A 240 -2.17 -0.90 -6.38
CA VAL A 240 -1.56 0.25 -5.69
C VAL A 240 -2.61 1.35 -5.52
N VAL A 241 -2.71 1.93 -4.34
CA VAL A 241 -3.58 3.07 -4.04
C VAL A 241 -2.71 4.30 -3.84
N ALA A 242 -2.94 5.37 -4.63
CA ALA A 242 -2.19 6.61 -4.49
C ALA A 242 -3.01 7.84 -4.90
N GLN A 243 -3.11 8.82 -3.99
CA GLN A 243 -3.87 10.07 -4.21
C GLN A 243 -3.23 10.98 -5.28
N ASP A 244 -1.92 10.82 -5.54
CA ASP A 244 -1.19 11.58 -6.56
C ASP A 244 -1.36 11.02 -7.99
N GLY A 245 -2.11 9.93 -8.15
CA GLY A 245 -2.36 9.26 -9.43
C GLY A 245 -1.28 8.27 -9.85
N SER A 246 -0.27 8.00 -9.02
CA SER A 246 0.77 6.99 -9.30
C SER A 246 0.34 5.54 -9.04
N GLY A 247 -0.89 5.32 -8.59
CA GLY A 247 -1.48 4.01 -8.33
C GLY A 247 -2.56 3.62 -9.34
N ASP A 248 -3.13 2.44 -9.12
CA ASP A 248 -4.32 1.91 -9.80
C ASP A 248 -5.60 2.62 -9.35
N PHE A 249 -5.68 2.99 -8.06
CA PHE A 249 -6.85 3.63 -7.43
C PHE A 249 -6.49 4.88 -6.65
N PHE A 250 -7.47 5.77 -6.46
CA PHE A 250 -7.31 6.96 -5.62
C PHE A 250 -7.71 6.70 -4.17
N THR A 251 -8.65 5.78 -3.95
CA THR A 251 -9.13 5.41 -2.61
C THR A 251 -8.88 3.94 -2.30
N VAL A 252 -8.80 3.61 -1.02
CA VAL A 252 -8.57 2.25 -0.55
C VAL A 252 -9.84 1.42 -0.71
N GLN A 253 -11.02 2.02 -0.51
CA GLN A 253 -12.28 1.30 -0.71
C GLN A 253 -12.49 0.88 -2.17
N GLU A 254 -12.11 1.70 -3.15
CA GLU A 254 -12.16 1.33 -4.58
C GLU A 254 -11.30 0.08 -4.85
N ALA A 255 -10.08 0.05 -4.32
CA ALA A 255 -9.17 -1.08 -4.47
C ALA A 255 -9.72 -2.36 -3.81
N ILE A 256 -10.33 -2.25 -2.61
CA ILE A 256 -10.97 -3.38 -1.93
C ILE A 256 -12.16 -3.91 -2.75
N ASN A 257 -12.96 -3.01 -3.35
CA ASN A 257 -14.17 -3.39 -4.08
C ASN A 257 -13.87 -4.27 -5.31
N VAL A 258 -12.75 -4.03 -5.99
CA VAL A 258 -12.36 -4.79 -7.20
C VAL A 258 -11.76 -6.17 -6.89
N VAL A 259 -11.35 -6.42 -5.63
CA VAL A 259 -10.81 -7.73 -5.24
C VAL A 259 -11.88 -8.80 -5.48
N PRO A 260 -11.60 -9.90 -6.20
CA PRO A 260 -12.57 -10.96 -6.40
C PRO A 260 -13.05 -11.58 -5.08
N ASP A 261 -14.35 -11.83 -4.97
CA ASP A 261 -14.91 -12.51 -3.81
C ASP A 261 -14.45 -13.97 -3.74
N PHE A 262 -14.22 -14.47 -2.52
CA PHE A 262 -13.88 -15.86 -2.21
C PHE A 262 -12.63 -16.40 -2.94
N ARG A 263 -11.61 -15.54 -3.13
CA ARG A 263 -10.34 -15.91 -3.76
C ARG A 263 -9.47 -16.78 -2.84
N LYS A 264 -9.69 -18.10 -2.86
CA LYS A 264 -9.08 -19.06 -1.93
C LYS A 264 -7.61 -19.38 -2.21
N ASP A 265 -7.22 -19.48 -3.48
CA ASP A 265 -5.93 -20.05 -3.86
C ASP A 265 -4.77 -19.05 -3.85
N VAL A 266 -5.09 -17.76 -3.88
CA VAL A 266 -4.11 -16.68 -4.01
C VAL A 266 -4.52 -15.48 -3.16
N ARG A 267 -3.55 -14.96 -2.41
CA ARG A 267 -3.69 -13.73 -1.63
C ARG A 267 -3.65 -12.51 -2.53
N THR A 268 -4.56 -11.56 -2.30
CA THR A 268 -4.55 -10.27 -3.01
C THR A 268 -3.79 -9.25 -2.17
N THR A 269 -2.81 -8.59 -2.76
CA THR A 269 -1.93 -7.62 -2.10
C THR A 269 -2.19 -6.21 -2.62
N ILE A 270 -2.46 -5.29 -1.70
CA ILE A 270 -2.73 -3.88 -2.02
C ILE A 270 -1.70 -3.02 -1.30
N LEU A 271 -0.87 -2.31 -2.07
CA LEU A 271 -0.01 -1.25 -1.54
C LEU A 271 -0.83 0.04 -1.37
N ILE A 272 -0.78 0.62 -0.19
CA ILE A 272 -1.36 1.92 0.12
C ILE A 272 -0.21 2.90 0.25
N ARG A 273 -0.07 3.81 -0.72
CA ARG A 273 1.00 4.79 -0.72
C ARG A 273 0.83 5.80 0.42
N LYS A 274 1.89 6.56 0.69
CA LYS A 274 1.89 7.57 1.75
C LYS A 274 0.77 8.59 1.52
N GLY A 275 -0.02 8.84 2.56
CA GLY A 275 -1.13 9.79 2.51
C GLY A 275 -2.16 9.56 3.60
N THR A 276 -3.08 10.52 3.73
CA THR A 276 -4.23 10.42 4.63
C THR A 276 -5.49 10.14 3.81
N TYR A 277 -6.04 8.94 4.00
CA TYR A 277 -7.21 8.43 3.33
C TYR A 277 -8.40 8.57 4.29
N LYS A 278 -9.13 9.70 4.16
CA LYS A 278 -10.30 9.98 4.97
C LYS A 278 -11.55 9.39 4.34
N GLU A 279 -11.85 8.15 4.67
CA GLU A 279 -13.00 7.39 4.16
C GLU A 279 -13.44 6.33 5.17
N LYS A 280 -14.72 5.94 5.10
CA LYS A 280 -15.23 4.84 5.92
C LYS A 280 -14.93 3.52 5.22
N LEU A 281 -14.03 2.73 5.79
CA LEU A 281 -13.54 1.49 5.17
C LEU A 281 -14.31 0.26 5.64
N ILE A 282 -14.68 -0.58 4.69
CA ILE A 282 -15.26 -1.90 4.92
C ILE A 282 -14.46 -2.89 4.09
N ILE A 283 -13.87 -3.88 4.76
CA ILE A 283 -13.29 -5.07 4.16
C ILE A 283 -14.31 -6.21 4.36
N PRO A 284 -15.15 -6.50 3.35
CA PRO A 284 -16.22 -7.49 3.47
C PRO A 284 -15.71 -8.89 3.74
N GLU A 285 -16.53 -9.74 4.39
CA GLU A 285 -16.20 -11.14 4.69
C GLU A 285 -15.87 -11.96 3.43
N SER A 286 -16.45 -11.59 2.28
CA SER A 286 -16.19 -12.23 1.00
C SER A 286 -14.77 -11.97 0.46
N LYS A 287 -14.07 -10.91 0.90
CA LYS A 287 -12.72 -10.56 0.44
C LYS A 287 -11.65 -11.32 1.22
N ILE A 288 -11.79 -12.64 1.32
CA ILE A 288 -10.85 -13.52 2.02
C ILE A 288 -9.43 -13.38 1.47
N ASN A 289 -8.42 -13.66 2.30
CA ASN A 289 -7.00 -13.63 1.90
C ASN A 289 -6.53 -12.30 1.30
N ILE A 290 -6.96 -11.17 1.86
CA ILE A 290 -6.51 -9.84 1.43
C ILE A 290 -5.40 -9.31 2.35
N SER A 291 -4.41 -8.66 1.77
CA SER A 291 -3.34 -7.94 2.46
C SER A 291 -3.34 -6.46 2.11
N LEU A 292 -3.29 -5.60 3.13
CA LEU A 292 -3.03 -4.18 2.97
C LEU A 292 -1.63 -3.84 3.48
N ILE A 293 -0.78 -3.28 2.62
CA ILE A 293 0.61 -2.93 2.95
C ILE A 293 0.75 -1.42 2.83
N GLY A 294 1.09 -0.74 3.91
CA GLY A 294 1.29 0.71 3.91
C GLY A 294 2.71 1.11 3.54
N GLU A 295 2.83 2.17 2.74
CA GLU A 295 4.04 3.00 2.71
C GLU A 295 4.10 3.85 3.98
N ASP A 296 5.29 4.15 4.53
CA ASP A 296 5.45 4.94 5.75
C ASP A 296 4.66 6.26 5.68
N GLY A 297 3.75 6.44 6.64
CA GLY A 297 2.79 7.54 6.67
C GLY A 297 1.46 7.27 5.93
N ALA A 298 1.12 6.02 5.59
CA ALA A 298 -0.23 5.62 5.18
C ALA A 298 -1.20 5.62 6.39
N ILE A 299 -2.19 6.51 6.35
CA ILE A 299 -3.18 6.70 7.42
C ILE A 299 -4.59 6.51 6.87
N LEU A 300 -5.32 5.54 7.43
CA LEU A 300 -6.72 5.25 7.16
C LEU A 300 -7.56 5.83 8.29
N THR A 301 -8.39 6.83 8.00
CA THR A 301 -9.05 7.64 9.04
C THR A 301 -10.49 7.98 8.73
N TYR A 302 -11.27 8.16 9.79
CA TYR A 302 -12.62 8.72 9.75
C TYR A 302 -12.93 9.37 11.10
N ASP A 303 -14.10 10.00 11.24
CA ASP A 303 -14.46 10.81 12.42
C ASP A 303 -15.87 10.49 12.96
N GLY A 304 -16.24 9.21 12.92
CA GLY A 304 -17.47 8.70 13.53
C GLY A 304 -17.34 8.60 15.05
N PHE A 305 -18.43 8.86 15.78
CA PHE A 305 -18.50 8.65 17.23
C PHE A 305 -19.92 8.24 17.63
N ALA A 306 -20.08 7.56 18.76
CA ALA A 306 -21.34 6.88 19.09
C ALA A 306 -22.56 7.81 19.13
N ASN A 307 -22.40 9.03 19.63
CA ASN A 307 -23.47 10.03 19.71
C ASN A 307 -23.62 10.90 18.44
N LYS A 308 -22.78 10.69 17.41
CA LYS A 308 -22.93 11.37 16.11
C LYS A 308 -24.22 10.87 15.48
N LYS A 309 -24.99 11.80 14.89
CA LYS A 309 -26.22 11.46 14.20
C LYS A 309 -25.91 10.87 12.82
N ASN A 310 -26.55 9.76 12.48
CA ASN A 310 -26.57 9.23 11.12
C ASN A 310 -27.48 10.11 10.22
N VAL A 311 -27.58 9.76 8.94
CA VAL A 311 -28.39 10.50 7.95
C VAL A 311 -29.89 10.52 8.27
N PHE A 312 -30.36 9.65 9.18
CA PHE A 312 -31.73 9.57 9.64
C PHE A 312 -31.95 10.23 11.01
N GLY A 313 -30.92 10.83 11.62
CA GLY A 313 -31.02 11.52 12.92
C GLY A 313 -30.81 10.61 14.15
N GLU A 314 -30.43 9.35 13.96
CA GLU A 314 -30.22 8.38 15.05
C GLU A 314 -28.75 8.34 15.48
N ASN A 315 -28.48 7.97 16.74
CA ASN A 315 -27.10 7.80 17.20
C ASN A 315 -26.44 6.62 16.48
N MET A 316 -25.21 6.80 15.99
CA MET A 316 -24.45 5.74 15.32
C MET A 316 -24.13 4.55 16.26
N GLY A 317 -24.01 4.80 17.55
CA GLY A 317 -23.54 3.81 18.54
C GLY A 317 -22.05 3.45 18.36
N THR A 318 -21.49 2.74 19.33
CA THR A 318 -20.06 2.36 19.32
C THR A 318 -19.69 1.60 18.06
N SER A 319 -20.43 0.55 17.70
CA SER A 319 -20.15 -0.24 16.49
C SER A 319 -20.30 0.60 15.21
N GLY A 320 -21.29 1.49 15.14
CA GLY A 320 -21.49 2.35 13.97
C GLY A 320 -20.41 3.44 13.81
N SER A 321 -19.65 3.74 14.87
CA SER A 321 -18.62 4.78 14.87
C SER A 321 -17.32 4.42 14.15
N SER A 322 -17.09 3.14 13.85
CA SER A 322 -15.78 2.68 13.36
C SER A 322 -15.33 3.36 12.07
N SER A 323 -14.06 3.77 12.03
CA SER A 323 -13.41 4.22 10.80
C SER A 323 -13.18 3.09 9.80
N CYS A 324 -12.81 1.91 10.31
CA CYS A 324 -12.52 0.73 9.50
C CYS A 324 -13.22 -0.52 10.06
N TYR A 325 -13.83 -1.33 9.20
CA TYR A 325 -14.42 -2.62 9.54
C TYR A 325 -13.71 -3.75 8.81
N ILE A 326 -13.21 -4.73 9.55
CA ILE A 326 -12.52 -5.90 9.02
C ILE A 326 -13.36 -7.14 9.31
N TYR A 327 -14.07 -7.59 8.27
CA TYR A 327 -14.88 -8.79 8.26
C TYR A 327 -14.21 -9.97 7.53
N ALA A 328 -13.24 -9.70 6.65
CA ALA A 328 -12.52 -10.74 5.89
C ALA A 328 -11.62 -11.61 6.78
N PRO A 329 -11.82 -12.95 6.81
CA PRO A 329 -10.87 -13.86 7.44
C PRO A 329 -9.53 -13.89 6.70
N ASP A 330 -8.48 -14.31 7.40
CA ASP A 330 -7.11 -14.37 6.87
C ASP A 330 -6.59 -12.99 6.39
N PHE A 331 -7.14 -11.91 6.96
CA PHE A 331 -6.71 -10.55 6.68
C PHE A 331 -5.30 -10.31 7.24
N TYR A 332 -4.46 -9.64 6.44
CA TYR A 332 -3.15 -9.16 6.87
C TYR A 332 -3.03 -7.65 6.66
N ALA A 333 -2.45 -6.95 7.62
CA ALA A 333 -2.01 -5.57 7.40
C ALA A 333 -0.63 -5.32 8.00
N GLU A 334 0.17 -4.54 7.26
CA GLU A 334 1.50 -4.11 7.69
C GLU A 334 1.73 -2.63 7.41
N ASN A 335 2.39 -1.94 8.34
CA ASN A 335 2.79 -0.52 8.21
C ASN A 335 1.63 0.45 7.96
N ILE A 336 0.44 0.18 8.50
CA ILE A 336 -0.74 1.04 8.34
C ILE A 336 -1.14 1.67 9.67
N THR A 337 -1.52 2.95 9.63
CA THR A 337 -2.21 3.62 10.74
C THR A 337 -3.72 3.56 10.54
N PHE A 338 -4.44 2.93 11.46
CA PHE A 338 -5.89 2.98 11.59
C PHE A 338 -6.26 4.02 12.64
N GLU A 339 -6.99 5.06 12.26
CA GLU A 339 -7.29 6.20 13.13
C GLU A 339 -8.79 6.48 13.21
N ASN A 340 -9.26 6.86 14.41
CA ASN A 340 -10.46 7.68 14.54
C ASN A 340 -10.08 9.09 14.98
N SER A 341 -10.29 10.05 14.08
CA SER A 341 -9.89 11.44 14.26
C SER A 341 -10.95 12.30 14.95
N SER A 342 -11.99 11.72 15.57
CA SER A 342 -13.09 12.47 16.19
C SER A 342 -12.70 13.22 17.47
N GLY A 343 -11.56 12.88 18.08
CA GLY A 343 -11.16 13.42 19.37
C GLY A 343 -11.86 12.75 20.57
N PRO A 344 -11.76 13.34 21.78
CA PRO A 344 -12.31 12.78 23.01
C PRO A 344 -13.83 13.03 23.14
N VAL A 345 -14.62 12.40 22.27
CA VAL A 345 -16.08 12.62 22.13
C VAL A 345 -16.94 11.48 22.69
N GLY A 346 -16.37 10.68 23.59
CA GLY A 346 -16.92 9.38 24.00
C GLY A 346 -16.44 8.27 23.07
N GLN A 347 -17.25 7.21 22.90
CA GLN A 347 -16.86 6.04 22.13
C GLN A 347 -16.66 6.38 20.65
N ALA A 348 -15.47 6.10 20.13
CA ALA A 348 -15.08 6.37 18.75
C ALA A 348 -14.05 5.35 18.27
N VAL A 349 -14.52 4.34 17.54
CA VAL A 349 -13.72 3.19 17.15
C VAL A 349 -12.82 3.53 15.96
N ALA A 350 -11.52 3.24 16.05
CA ALA A 350 -10.59 3.36 14.93
C ALA A 350 -10.65 2.11 14.03
N CYS A 351 -10.65 0.92 14.65
CA CYS A 351 -10.70 -0.33 13.94
C CYS A 351 -11.63 -1.33 14.63
N PHE A 352 -12.61 -1.83 13.88
CA PHE A 352 -13.52 -2.89 14.27
C PHE A 352 -13.10 -4.17 13.56
N VAL A 353 -12.77 -5.20 14.34
CA VAL A 353 -12.26 -6.48 13.80
C VAL A 353 -13.14 -7.62 14.29
N SER A 354 -13.90 -8.23 13.39
CA SER A 354 -14.71 -9.42 13.67
C SER A 354 -14.22 -10.67 12.96
N ALA A 355 -13.30 -10.51 12.01
CA ALA A 355 -12.71 -11.61 11.25
C ALA A 355 -11.82 -12.54 12.10
N ASP A 356 -11.74 -13.81 11.70
CA ASP A 356 -10.83 -14.81 12.27
C ASP A 356 -9.49 -14.85 11.52
N ARG A 357 -8.43 -15.31 12.21
CA ARG A 357 -7.05 -15.39 11.70
C ARG A 357 -6.52 -14.08 11.14
N VAL A 358 -6.76 -12.99 11.87
CA VAL A 358 -6.31 -11.65 11.48
C VAL A 358 -4.91 -11.36 12.02
N TYR A 359 -4.04 -10.82 11.18
CA TYR A 359 -2.68 -10.46 11.56
C TYR A 359 -2.34 -9.01 11.20
N PHE A 360 -2.02 -8.22 12.21
CA PHE A 360 -1.46 -6.88 12.07
C PHE A 360 0.01 -6.87 12.49
N LYS A 361 0.88 -6.30 11.66
CA LYS A 361 2.31 -6.16 11.94
C LYS A 361 2.76 -4.72 11.77
N ASN A 362 3.42 -4.14 12.76
CA ASN A 362 3.89 -2.75 12.71
C ASN A 362 2.76 -1.75 12.33
N CYS A 363 1.54 -2.02 12.78
CA CYS A 363 0.39 -1.16 12.57
C CYS A 363 0.19 -0.21 13.76
N ARG A 364 -0.49 0.91 13.52
CA ARG A 364 -0.83 1.88 14.54
C ARG A 364 -2.35 1.98 14.68
N PHE A 365 -2.87 2.01 15.90
CA PHE A 365 -4.29 2.19 16.21
C PHE A 365 -4.45 3.42 17.08
N LEU A 366 -5.01 4.49 16.50
CA LEU A 366 -5.04 5.81 17.11
C LEU A 366 -6.49 6.23 17.43
N GLY A 367 -6.72 6.63 18.68
CA GLY A 367 -8.04 7.05 19.14
C GLY A 367 -8.04 7.60 20.56
N PHE A 368 -9.21 7.55 21.19
CA PHE A 368 -9.43 7.93 22.59
C PHE A 368 -10.18 6.81 23.31
N GLN A 369 -11.49 6.95 23.51
CA GLN A 369 -12.30 5.89 24.10
C GLN A 369 -12.72 4.89 23.02
N ASP A 370 -12.60 3.60 23.32
CA ASP A 370 -13.00 2.49 22.45
C ASP A 370 -12.18 2.38 21.13
N THR A 371 -10.87 2.67 21.13
CA THR A 371 -10.01 2.69 19.91
C THR A 371 -10.06 1.39 19.09
N LEU A 372 -9.81 0.22 19.69
CA LEU A 372 -9.71 -1.07 19.01
C LEU A 372 -10.79 -2.04 19.49
N TYR A 373 -11.73 -2.36 18.59
CA TYR A 373 -12.87 -3.20 18.89
C TYR A 373 -12.69 -4.61 18.31
N THR A 374 -12.25 -5.54 19.16
CA THR A 374 -12.09 -6.97 18.87
C THR A 374 -13.43 -7.72 19.01
N TYR A 375 -14.30 -7.59 18.02
CA TYR A 375 -15.74 -7.79 18.19
C TYR A 375 -16.23 -9.24 18.29
N SER A 376 -15.59 -10.21 17.63
CA SER A 376 -16.21 -11.54 17.43
C SER A 376 -15.81 -12.57 18.48
N LYS A 377 -16.78 -13.35 18.94
CA LYS A 377 -16.61 -14.47 19.89
C LYS A 377 -15.81 -15.65 19.32
N GLN A 378 -15.70 -15.73 18.00
CA GLN A 378 -15.04 -16.84 17.29
C GLN A 378 -13.80 -16.38 16.51
N SER A 379 -13.39 -15.13 16.68
CA SER A 379 -12.19 -14.61 16.02
C SER A 379 -10.94 -14.73 16.88
N ARG A 380 -9.85 -15.08 16.21
CA ARG A 380 -8.48 -15.03 16.71
C ARG A 380 -7.71 -13.94 15.97
N GLN A 381 -6.97 -13.14 16.74
CA GLN A 381 -6.31 -11.95 16.21
C GLN A 381 -4.89 -11.85 16.79
N TYR A 382 -3.93 -11.52 15.93
CA TYR A 382 -2.52 -11.36 16.31
C TYR A 382 -2.05 -9.95 15.93
N TYR A 383 -1.52 -9.23 16.90
CA TYR A 383 -0.97 -7.90 16.76
C TYR A 383 0.50 -7.96 17.14
N GLU A 384 1.40 -7.66 16.21
CA GLU A 384 2.84 -7.76 16.42
C GLU A 384 3.54 -6.44 16.14
N ASP A 385 4.37 -6.00 17.07
CA ASP A 385 5.13 -4.75 16.96
C ASP A 385 4.22 -3.52 16.68
N CYS A 386 2.95 -3.59 17.10
CA CYS A 386 1.95 -2.55 16.87
C CYS A 386 2.01 -1.45 17.95
N TYR A 387 1.60 -0.24 17.58
CA TYR A 387 1.34 0.85 18.52
C TYR A 387 -0.17 1.05 18.70
N ILE A 388 -0.66 1.11 19.93
CA ILE A 388 -2.08 1.28 20.24
C ILE A 388 -2.23 2.37 21.31
N GLU A 389 -3.04 3.39 21.04
CA GLU A 389 -3.30 4.46 22.01
C GLU A 389 -4.79 4.72 22.27
N GLY A 390 -5.08 5.21 23.47
CA GLY A 390 -6.42 5.63 23.86
C GLY A 390 -6.54 6.04 25.31
N THR A 391 -7.77 6.08 25.83
CA THR A 391 -8.10 6.54 27.20
C THR A 391 -8.88 5.50 27.98
N VAL A 392 -10.17 5.32 27.66
CA VAL A 392 -11.10 4.41 28.33
C VAL A 392 -11.37 3.23 27.41
N ASP A 393 -11.18 2.01 27.92
CA ASP A 393 -11.54 0.76 27.25
C ASP A 393 -10.99 0.64 25.83
N PHE A 394 -9.80 1.19 25.58
CA PHE A 394 -9.33 1.41 24.22
C PHE A 394 -8.91 0.12 23.50
N ILE A 395 -8.87 -1.02 24.20
CA ILE A 395 -8.86 -2.38 23.62
C ILE A 395 -10.01 -3.17 24.25
N PHE A 396 -11.05 -3.49 23.49
CA PHE A 396 -12.27 -4.09 24.05
C PHE A 396 -12.97 -5.06 23.09
N GLY A 397 -13.87 -5.89 23.63
CA GLY A 397 -14.60 -6.91 22.87
C GLY A 397 -14.37 -8.36 23.32
N TRP A 398 -14.66 -9.32 22.44
CA TRP A 398 -14.89 -10.73 22.75
C TRP A 398 -13.78 -11.68 22.27
N SER A 399 -12.95 -11.22 21.34
CA SER A 399 -12.00 -12.07 20.61
C SER A 399 -10.92 -12.70 21.50
N THR A 400 -10.38 -13.83 21.04
CA THR A 400 -9.06 -14.27 21.50
C THR A 400 -8.01 -13.44 20.77
N ALA A 401 -7.33 -12.54 21.48
CA ALA A 401 -6.37 -11.62 20.86
C ALA A 401 -5.02 -11.67 21.58
N VAL A 402 -3.95 -11.83 20.79
CA VAL A 402 -2.57 -11.78 21.28
C VAL A 402 -1.91 -10.50 20.78
N PHE A 403 -1.34 -9.74 21.70
CA PHE A 403 -0.53 -8.55 21.43
C PHE A 403 0.91 -8.88 21.79
N ASN A 404 1.82 -8.89 20.82
CA ASN A 404 3.21 -9.29 21.01
C ASN A 404 4.15 -8.13 20.66
N ARG A 405 5.00 -7.73 21.61
CA ARG A 405 5.93 -6.60 21.49
C ARG A 405 5.26 -5.28 21.10
N CYS A 406 3.97 -5.13 21.46
CA CYS A 406 3.24 -3.91 21.17
C CYS A 406 3.61 -2.78 22.14
N HIS A 407 3.53 -1.54 21.66
CA HIS A 407 3.56 -0.35 22.49
C HIS A 407 2.13 0.11 22.75
N ILE A 408 1.71 0.05 24.01
CA ILE A 408 0.38 0.39 24.48
C ILE A 408 0.47 1.73 25.24
N HIS A 409 -0.20 2.77 24.74
CA HIS A 409 -0.04 4.14 25.23
C HIS A 409 -1.34 4.75 25.75
N SER A 410 -1.38 5.05 27.05
CA SER A 410 -2.54 5.68 27.69
C SER A 410 -2.45 7.20 27.64
N LYS A 411 -3.42 7.85 27.00
CA LYS A 411 -3.45 9.31 26.83
C LYS A 411 -4.00 10.05 28.04
N ARG A 412 -4.78 9.38 28.88
CA ARG A 412 -5.39 9.89 30.13
C ARG A 412 -5.61 8.73 31.11
N ASP A 413 -6.03 9.09 32.33
CA ASP A 413 -6.60 8.13 33.28
C ASP A 413 -7.72 7.30 32.64
N GLY A 414 -7.76 6.01 32.97
CA GLY A 414 -8.70 5.09 32.32
C GLY A 414 -8.34 3.63 32.47
N TYR A 415 -8.64 2.85 31.43
CA TYR A 415 -8.55 1.40 31.43
C TYR A 415 -7.97 0.96 30.10
N VAL A 416 -6.87 0.19 30.14
CA VAL A 416 -6.23 -0.30 28.93
C VAL A 416 -7.16 -1.26 28.19
N THR A 417 -7.74 -2.23 28.91
CA THR A 417 -8.63 -3.22 28.28
C THR A 417 -10.01 -3.31 28.94
N ALA A 418 -11.02 -3.62 28.14
CA ALA A 418 -12.34 -4.03 28.60
C ALA A 418 -12.84 -5.31 27.90
N PRO A 419 -12.29 -6.49 28.26
CA PRO A 419 -12.70 -7.74 27.65
C PRO A 419 -14.13 -8.12 28.04
N SER A 420 -14.79 -8.79 27.11
CA SER A 420 -16.12 -9.40 27.24
C SER A 420 -16.08 -10.90 27.04
N THR A 421 -14.94 -11.55 27.30
CA THR A 421 -14.73 -12.98 27.07
C THR A 421 -15.92 -13.83 27.59
N ASP A 422 -16.48 -14.67 26.72
CA ASP A 422 -17.64 -15.49 27.05
C ASP A 422 -17.29 -16.59 28.07
N LYS A 423 -18.31 -17.02 28.85
CA LYS A 423 -18.20 -18.19 29.71
C LYS A 423 -17.74 -19.41 28.89
N GLY A 424 -16.71 -20.11 29.37
CA GLY A 424 -16.18 -21.31 28.74
C GLY A 424 -15.14 -21.07 27.63
N LYS A 425 -14.88 -19.81 27.24
CA LYS A 425 -13.73 -19.51 26.37
C LYS A 425 -12.44 -19.68 27.15
N LYS A 426 -11.47 -20.37 26.54
CA LYS A 426 -10.18 -20.68 27.17
C LYS A 426 -9.26 -19.46 27.27
N TYR A 427 -9.33 -18.56 26.30
CA TYR A 427 -8.48 -17.38 26.21
C TYR A 427 -9.28 -16.14 25.80
N GLY A 428 -9.05 -15.04 26.50
CA GLY A 428 -9.40 -13.68 26.06
C GLY A 428 -8.18 -12.96 25.50
N TYR A 429 -7.73 -11.91 26.18
CA TYR A 429 -6.55 -11.15 25.77
C TYR A 429 -5.27 -11.66 26.41
N VAL A 430 -4.19 -11.72 25.63
CA VAL A 430 -2.84 -12.05 26.09
C VAL A 430 -1.85 -11.04 25.53
N PHE A 431 -1.13 -10.36 26.41
CA PHE A 431 -0.09 -9.40 26.09
C PHE A 431 1.26 -10.03 26.37
N TYR A 432 2.16 -10.00 25.39
CA TYR A 432 3.49 -10.59 25.43
C TYR A 432 4.54 -9.53 25.17
N ASP A 433 5.46 -9.35 26.12
CA ASP A 433 6.62 -8.46 25.96
C ASP A 433 6.24 -7.03 25.52
N CYS A 434 5.02 -6.59 25.88
CA CYS A 434 4.51 -5.27 25.53
C CYS A 434 5.07 -4.20 26.46
N LYS A 435 5.17 -2.97 25.95
CA LYS A 435 5.51 -1.79 26.74
C LYS A 435 4.26 -0.94 26.97
N LEU A 436 3.90 -0.72 28.23
CA LEU A 436 2.81 0.16 28.62
C LEU A 436 3.38 1.50 29.08
N THR A 437 3.06 2.57 28.37
CA THR A 437 3.41 3.96 28.74
C THR A 437 2.19 4.85 28.77
N ALA A 438 2.35 6.08 29.23
CA ALA A 438 1.26 7.03 29.27
C ALA A 438 1.75 8.47 29.15
N GLU A 439 0.84 9.36 28.78
CA GLU A 439 1.04 10.81 28.87
C GLU A 439 1.28 11.23 30.34
N PRO A 440 1.99 12.34 30.60
CA PRO A 440 2.32 12.77 31.96
C PRO A 440 1.11 12.93 32.90
N GLU A 441 -0.04 13.38 32.37
CA GLU A 441 -1.29 13.56 33.12
C GLU A 441 -2.00 12.24 33.48
N ALA A 442 -1.68 11.14 32.78
CA ALA A 442 -2.27 9.84 33.04
C ALA A 442 -1.53 9.16 34.20
N THR A 443 -2.16 9.16 35.37
CA THR A 443 -1.58 8.65 36.63
C THR A 443 -2.44 7.58 37.30
N LYS A 444 -3.68 7.39 36.84
CA LYS A 444 -4.65 6.43 37.38
C LYS A 444 -5.19 5.55 36.27
N VAL A 445 -4.31 4.65 35.79
CA VAL A 445 -4.68 3.69 34.75
C VAL A 445 -4.76 2.29 35.33
N TYR A 446 -5.80 1.56 34.95
CA TYR A 446 -5.96 0.13 35.22
C TYR A 446 -5.58 -0.70 34.00
N LEU A 447 -5.02 -1.89 34.23
CA LEU A 447 -4.75 -2.87 33.19
C LEU A 447 -6.03 -3.36 32.53
N SER A 448 -7.06 -3.66 33.32
CA SER A 448 -8.34 -4.14 32.77
C SER A 448 -9.53 -3.88 33.70
N ARG A 449 -10.72 -3.84 33.09
CA ARG A 449 -12.01 -3.98 33.77
C ARG A 449 -12.97 -4.88 32.97
N PRO A 450 -13.83 -5.68 33.63
CA PRO A 450 -14.67 -6.66 32.95
C PRO A 450 -15.92 -6.01 32.35
N TRP A 451 -15.95 -5.81 31.03
CA TRP A 451 -17.18 -5.34 30.37
C TRP A 451 -18.31 -6.37 30.48
N ARG A 452 -17.95 -7.66 30.56
CA ARG A 452 -18.85 -8.78 30.90
C ARG A 452 -18.20 -9.71 31.95
N PRO A 453 -19.00 -10.52 32.68
CA PRO A 453 -18.46 -11.60 33.51
C PRO A 453 -17.56 -12.52 32.69
N TYR A 454 -16.63 -13.22 33.35
CA TYR A 454 -15.64 -14.10 32.71
C TYR A 454 -14.59 -13.42 31.82
N ALA A 455 -14.53 -12.08 31.81
CA ALA A 455 -13.50 -11.33 31.10
C ALA A 455 -12.09 -11.83 31.45
N GLN A 456 -11.25 -11.99 30.42
CA GLN A 456 -9.89 -12.49 30.60
C GLN A 456 -8.87 -11.52 29.99
N ALA A 457 -7.83 -11.21 30.77
CA ALA A 457 -6.68 -10.45 30.33
C ALA A 457 -5.42 -10.95 31.06
N VAL A 458 -4.39 -11.29 30.29
CA VAL A 458 -3.13 -11.84 30.80
C VAL A 458 -1.96 -11.01 30.29
N PHE A 459 -1.09 -10.55 31.17
CA PHE A 459 0.09 -9.75 30.83
C PHE A 459 1.38 -10.51 31.17
N ILE A 460 2.17 -10.82 30.14
CA ILE A 460 3.34 -11.69 30.23
C ILE A 460 4.59 -10.90 29.83
N ARG A 461 5.51 -10.75 30.78
CA ARG A 461 6.79 -10.03 30.63
C ARG A 461 6.65 -8.59 30.12
N CYS A 462 5.51 -7.96 30.39
CA CYS A 462 5.26 -6.59 29.98
C CYS A 462 6.06 -5.60 30.85
N GLU A 463 6.50 -4.50 30.26
CA GLU A 463 7.07 -3.36 30.96
C GLU A 463 5.95 -2.38 31.30
N LEU A 464 5.61 -2.28 32.59
CA LEU A 464 4.52 -1.46 33.11
C LEU A 464 5.05 -0.13 33.66
N GLY A 465 4.68 0.98 33.04
CA GLY A 465 5.01 2.32 33.54
C GLY A 465 4.28 2.68 34.84
N LYS A 466 4.79 3.68 35.55
CA LYS A 466 4.29 4.14 36.87
C LYS A 466 2.84 4.62 36.94
N HIS A 467 2.22 4.86 35.79
CA HIS A 467 0.82 5.27 35.66
C HIS A 467 -0.16 4.12 35.97
N ILE A 468 0.31 2.87 35.92
CA ILE A 468 -0.49 1.70 36.29
C ILE A 468 -0.64 1.66 37.82
N LEU A 469 -1.89 1.71 38.28
CA LEU A 469 -2.20 1.69 39.70
C LEU A 469 -1.70 0.39 40.37
N PRO A 470 -1.24 0.43 41.63
CA PRO A 470 -0.82 -0.77 42.36
C PRO A 470 -1.87 -1.88 42.37
N VAL A 471 -3.15 -1.53 42.50
CA VAL A 471 -4.28 -2.49 42.46
C VAL A 471 -4.43 -3.17 41.09
N GLY A 472 -3.98 -2.54 40.00
CA GLY A 472 -3.92 -3.05 38.63
C GLY A 472 -5.27 -3.27 37.95
N TRP A 473 -6.28 -3.76 38.67
CA TRP A 473 -7.50 -4.31 38.11
C TRP A 473 -8.73 -3.67 38.73
N ASN A 474 -9.76 -3.45 37.92
CA ASN A 474 -11.05 -2.94 38.38
C ASN A 474 -12.15 -3.99 38.12
N ASN A 475 -13.14 -4.08 39.00
CA ASN A 475 -14.21 -5.08 38.94
C ASN A 475 -15.48 -4.58 38.22
N TRP A 476 -15.42 -3.44 37.54
CA TRP A 476 -16.57 -2.74 36.92
C TRP A 476 -17.60 -2.25 37.96
N GLY A 477 -17.20 -2.08 39.22
CA GLY A 477 -18.12 -1.74 40.31
C GLY A 477 -19.08 -2.89 40.68
N LYS A 478 -18.74 -4.13 40.30
CA LYS A 478 -19.57 -5.33 40.54
C LYS A 478 -18.75 -6.40 41.23
N LYS A 479 -19.10 -6.72 42.47
CA LYS A 479 -18.35 -7.67 43.31
C LYS A 479 -18.41 -9.09 42.74
N GLU A 480 -19.50 -9.44 42.08
CA GLU A 480 -19.73 -10.78 41.51
C GLU A 480 -18.73 -11.11 40.40
N ASN A 481 -18.24 -10.09 39.69
CA ASN A 481 -17.25 -10.28 38.63
C ASN A 481 -15.92 -10.82 39.17
N GLU A 482 -15.57 -10.49 40.41
CA GLU A 482 -14.33 -10.95 41.07
C GLU A 482 -14.25 -12.48 41.15
N ASN A 483 -15.39 -13.17 41.15
CA ASN A 483 -15.45 -14.63 41.18
C ASN A 483 -15.34 -15.29 39.80
N THR A 484 -15.40 -14.52 38.71
CA THR A 484 -15.51 -15.06 37.35
C THR A 484 -14.41 -14.63 36.41
N VAL A 485 -13.82 -13.44 36.62
CA VAL A 485 -12.74 -12.93 35.76
C VAL A 485 -11.49 -13.80 35.84
N PHE A 486 -10.72 -13.79 34.76
CA PHE A 486 -9.35 -14.33 34.76
C PHE A 486 -8.38 -13.20 34.45
N TYR A 487 -7.85 -12.58 35.50
CA TYR A 487 -6.80 -11.57 35.37
C TYR A 487 -5.50 -12.08 35.92
N ALA A 488 -4.47 -12.09 35.08
CA ALA A 488 -3.19 -12.65 35.45
C ALA A 488 -1.99 -11.86 34.93
N GLU A 489 -0.90 -11.92 35.65
CA GLU A 489 0.42 -11.45 35.22
C GLU A 489 1.45 -12.61 35.31
N TYR A 490 2.49 -12.54 34.49
CA TYR A 490 3.67 -13.39 34.59
C TYR A 490 4.92 -12.56 34.30
N GLU A 491 5.81 -12.40 35.29
CA GLU A 491 7.11 -11.73 35.12
C GLU A 491 7.06 -10.32 34.51
N SER A 492 5.93 -9.60 34.67
CA SER A 492 5.87 -8.18 34.33
C SER A 492 6.83 -7.37 35.20
N ARG A 493 7.44 -6.33 34.61
CA ARG A 493 8.49 -5.50 35.21
C ARG A 493 8.17 -4.00 35.06
N GLY A 494 9.00 -3.13 35.62
CA GLY A 494 8.82 -1.67 35.58
C GLY A 494 8.12 -1.11 36.81
N GLU A 495 8.07 0.22 36.92
CA GLU A 495 7.57 0.93 38.11
C GLU A 495 6.10 0.63 38.45
N GLY A 496 5.28 0.28 37.44
CA GLY A 496 3.88 -0.11 37.62
C GLY A 496 3.67 -1.59 37.96
N ALA A 497 4.72 -2.42 37.91
CA ALA A 497 4.64 -3.84 38.23
C ALA A 497 4.70 -4.04 39.76
N ASN A 498 3.55 -4.33 40.36
CA ASN A 498 3.44 -4.52 41.81
C ASN A 498 2.53 -5.73 42.13
N PRO A 499 3.01 -6.97 41.91
CA PRO A 499 2.21 -8.18 42.08
C PRO A 499 1.68 -8.38 43.51
N LYS A 500 2.35 -7.81 44.52
CA LYS A 500 1.95 -7.91 45.93
C LYS A 500 0.77 -6.99 46.29
N ALA A 501 0.53 -5.93 45.51
CA ALA A 501 -0.52 -4.95 45.76
C ALA A 501 -1.72 -5.10 44.81
N ARG A 502 -1.70 -6.07 43.90
CA ARG A 502 -2.79 -6.31 42.94
C ARG A 502 -4.08 -6.67 43.67
N ALA A 503 -5.19 -6.43 42.98
CA ALA A 503 -6.50 -6.86 43.43
C ALA A 503 -6.51 -8.35 43.77
N ALA A 504 -7.13 -8.72 44.89
CA ALA A 504 -7.11 -10.09 45.43
C ALA A 504 -7.74 -11.14 44.50
N PHE A 505 -8.56 -10.72 43.53
CA PHE A 505 -9.17 -11.57 42.51
C PHE A 505 -8.33 -11.75 41.24
N SER A 506 -7.13 -11.17 41.20
CA SER A 506 -6.12 -11.43 40.17
C SER A 506 -5.10 -12.45 40.66
N GLN A 507 -4.32 -13.01 39.75
CA GLN A 507 -3.32 -14.03 40.09
C GLN A 507 -2.00 -13.85 39.35
N GLN A 508 -0.94 -14.46 39.86
CA GLN A 508 0.31 -14.61 39.13
C GLN A 508 0.35 -16.01 38.52
N LEU A 509 0.65 -16.11 37.23
CA LEU A 509 0.88 -17.42 36.60
C LEU A 509 2.16 -18.05 37.19
N LYS A 510 2.22 -19.37 37.23
CA LYS A 510 3.40 -20.11 37.72
C LYS A 510 4.42 -20.39 36.61
N ASN A 511 3.93 -20.60 35.40
CA ASN A 511 4.70 -20.83 34.19
C ASN A 511 3.84 -20.42 32.98
N LEU A 512 4.39 -20.60 31.78
CA LEU A 512 3.73 -20.25 30.52
C LEU A 512 3.00 -21.42 29.86
N GLN A 513 2.89 -22.57 30.52
CA GLN A 513 2.33 -23.77 29.91
C GLN A 513 0.89 -23.51 29.47
N GLY A 514 0.64 -23.67 28.16
CA GLY A 514 -0.66 -23.43 27.56
C GLY A 514 -0.94 -21.96 27.23
N TYR A 515 0.00 -21.05 27.46
CA TYR A 515 -0.09 -19.66 27.06
C TYR A 515 0.83 -19.30 25.89
N GLU A 516 1.62 -20.23 25.35
CA GLU A 516 2.45 -19.98 24.18
C GLU A 516 1.59 -19.42 23.04
N ILE A 517 2.10 -18.45 22.27
CA ILE A 517 1.33 -17.72 21.26
C ILE A 517 0.65 -18.68 20.27
N THR A 518 1.37 -19.71 19.83
CA THR A 518 0.86 -20.77 18.95
C THR A 518 -0.22 -21.61 19.63
N THR A 519 -0.14 -21.86 20.93
CA THR A 519 -1.18 -22.58 21.69
C THR A 519 -2.46 -21.75 21.83
N VAL A 520 -2.32 -20.46 22.14
CA VAL A 520 -3.46 -19.54 22.33
C VAL A 520 -4.25 -19.36 21.03
N LEU A 521 -3.55 -19.28 19.91
CA LEU A 521 -4.15 -18.98 18.61
C LEU A 521 -4.40 -20.22 17.73
N ALA A 522 -3.92 -21.41 18.14
CA ALA A 522 -4.11 -22.64 17.37
C ALA A 522 -5.58 -22.90 17.01
N GLY A 523 -6.52 -22.65 17.93
CA GLY A 523 -7.91 -23.04 17.73
C GLY A 523 -8.05 -24.53 17.38
N GLU A 524 -9.01 -24.87 16.53
CA GLU A 524 -9.20 -26.24 16.03
C GLU A 524 -8.41 -26.52 14.75
N ASP A 525 -7.96 -25.47 14.03
CA ASP A 525 -7.27 -25.57 12.74
C ASP A 525 -5.73 -25.48 12.86
N GLY A 526 -5.20 -25.31 14.07
CA GLY A 526 -3.76 -25.23 14.32
C GLY A 526 -3.10 -23.92 13.87
N TRP A 527 -3.86 -22.84 13.65
CA TRP A 527 -3.34 -21.57 13.13
C TRP A 527 -2.10 -21.06 13.89
N GLY A 528 -1.01 -20.85 13.17
CA GLY A 528 0.25 -20.32 13.68
C GLY A 528 0.61 -19.02 13.00
N PRO A 529 0.30 -17.83 13.57
CA PRO A 529 0.35 -16.57 12.83
C PRO A 529 1.73 -16.20 12.30
N VAL A 530 2.83 -16.61 12.91
CA VAL A 530 4.20 -16.31 12.41
C VAL A 530 4.64 -17.28 11.30
N ALA A 531 4.32 -18.57 11.46
CA ALA A 531 4.65 -19.59 10.46
C ALA A 531 3.78 -19.46 9.20
N ASP A 532 2.51 -19.10 9.39
CA ASP A 532 1.55 -18.87 8.32
C ASP A 532 1.64 -17.44 7.79
N GLY A 533 1.99 -16.46 8.63
CA GLY A 533 2.15 -15.03 8.33
C GLY A 533 3.33 -14.71 7.41
N ASN A 534 4.51 -15.29 7.64
CA ASN A 534 5.67 -15.06 6.77
C ASN A 534 5.51 -15.72 5.39
N LYS A 535 4.67 -16.77 5.27
CA LYS A 535 4.23 -17.29 3.98
C LYS A 535 3.32 -16.30 3.22
N LEU A 536 2.73 -15.29 3.89
CA LEU A 536 1.81 -14.30 3.29
C LEU A 536 2.52 -13.16 2.53
N ILE A 537 3.84 -12.97 2.74
CA ILE A 537 4.66 -11.98 2.01
C ILE A 537 5.37 -12.63 0.81
N THR A 538 5.40 -13.97 0.76
CA THR A 538 6.01 -14.68 -0.36
C THR A 538 5.05 -14.65 -1.55
N VAL A 539 5.15 -13.61 -2.37
CA VAL A 539 4.48 -13.50 -3.68
C VAL A 539 4.86 -14.76 -4.47
N LYS A 540 3.91 -15.69 -4.65
CA LYS A 540 4.05 -16.71 -5.69
C LYS A 540 3.98 -15.96 -7.03
N ARG A 541 5.13 -15.85 -7.67
CA ARG A 541 5.28 -15.32 -9.03
C ARG A 541 4.66 -16.26 -10.05
#